data_AF-A0A934L5S6-F1
#
_entry.id   AF-A0A934L5S6-F1
#
_cell.length_a   1.000
_cell.length_b   1.000
_cell.length_c   1.000
_cell.angle_alpha   90.00
_cell.angle_beta   90.00
_cell.angle_gamma   90.00
#
_symmetry.space_group_name_H-M   'P 1'
#
loop_
_entity.id
_entity.type
_entity.pdbx_description
1 polymer ?
#
loop_
_entity_poly.entity_id
_entity_poly.type
_entity_poly.pdbx_seq_one_letter_code
_entity_poly.pdbx_strand_id
1 'polypeptide(L)'
;MRSALFIGLCLFANTALAAAQPDPFPQVASSYLVELNGEAIWAKQPERRLPPASLTKLMTALLVLERVQPEDEVTIRATAVHETGSRIGLKPGERFRARDLLAAALLNSANDACHALADHLDNNEAAFVARMNRRAQALGMQHTQFTNACGHDQAGHYSTAHDLSILAHALLKHPSLLGVTSRTTAQIVTLDGQRRYPLENKNALIGRYDGALGLKTGFTPNAGKCLAAYARRGDNTVLLILLHGKDRWWDAADILDLAFDHARPAP
;
A
#
# COMPACT_ATOMS: atom_id res chain seq x y z
N MET A 1 -54.16 54.98 9.83
CA MET A 1 -52.91 54.85 9.04
C MET A 1 -51.72 54.81 9.99
N ARG A 2 -51.19 53.63 10.31
CA ARG A 2 -49.79 53.43 10.77
C ARG A 2 -49.39 51.99 10.44
N SER A 3 -48.82 51.81 9.25
CA SER A 3 -48.22 50.54 8.83
C SER A 3 -46.87 50.38 9.53
N ALA A 4 -46.71 49.31 10.32
CA ALA A 4 -45.43 48.93 10.91
C ALA A 4 -44.67 48.05 9.91
N LEU A 5 -43.52 48.55 9.44
CA LEU A 5 -42.62 47.89 8.50
C LEU A 5 -41.74 46.89 9.27
N PHE A 6 -41.96 45.58 9.08
CA PHE A 6 -41.05 44.54 9.53
C PHE A 6 -39.84 44.49 8.58
N ILE A 7 -38.68 44.94 9.06
CA ILE A 7 -37.39 44.73 8.38
C ILE A 7 -36.82 43.41 8.90
N GLY A 8 -36.97 42.35 8.11
CA GLY A 8 -36.29 41.08 8.35
C GLY A 8 -34.82 41.19 8.00
N LEU A 9 -33.96 41.12 9.02
CA LEU A 9 -32.51 41.03 8.86
C LEU A 9 -32.14 39.58 8.48
N CYS A 10 -32.04 39.30 7.18
CA CYS A 10 -31.47 38.04 6.70
C CYS A 10 -29.96 38.04 6.98
N LEU A 11 -29.56 37.34 8.05
CA LEU A 11 -28.17 36.97 8.30
C LEU A 11 -27.75 35.92 7.26
N PHE A 12 -27.09 36.36 6.20
CA PHE A 12 -26.36 35.46 5.30
C PHE A 12 -25.18 34.87 6.06
N ALA A 13 -25.26 33.60 6.42
CA ALA A 13 -24.11 32.84 6.88
C ALA A 13 -23.13 32.72 5.70
N ASN A 14 -22.08 33.53 5.71
CA ASN A 14 -20.94 33.38 4.81
C ASN A 14 -20.22 32.08 5.18
N THR A 15 -20.59 30.97 4.55
CA THR A 15 -19.75 29.78 4.50
C THR A 15 -18.60 30.09 3.57
N ALA A 16 -17.53 30.68 4.10
CA ALA A 16 -16.26 30.77 3.41
C ALA A 16 -15.83 29.33 3.10
N LEU A 17 -15.93 28.94 1.82
CA LEU A 17 -15.33 27.72 1.32
C LEU A 17 -13.83 27.87 1.61
N ALA A 18 -13.28 27.07 2.53
CA ALA A 18 -11.84 27.05 2.77
C ALA A 18 -11.15 26.87 1.41
N ALA A 19 -10.37 27.86 0.99
CA ALA A 19 -9.65 27.79 -0.26
C ALA A 19 -8.75 26.55 -0.19
N ALA A 20 -8.90 25.61 -1.13
CA ALA A 20 -8.04 24.46 -1.21
C ALA A 20 -6.58 24.95 -1.26
N GLN A 21 -5.80 24.55 -0.26
CA GLN A 21 -4.40 24.93 -0.19
C GLN A 21 -3.71 24.48 -1.49
N PRO A 22 -2.88 25.34 -2.13
CA PRO A 22 -2.23 24.98 -3.38
C PRO A 22 -1.41 23.69 -3.18
N ASP A 23 -1.59 22.74 -4.09
CA ASP A 23 -0.82 21.50 -4.15
C ASP A 23 0.69 21.82 -4.18
N PRO A 24 1.47 21.42 -3.16
CA PRO A 24 2.91 21.69 -3.12
C PRO A 24 3.73 20.78 -4.05
N PHE A 25 3.17 19.68 -4.54
CA PHE A 25 3.85 18.63 -5.29
C PHE A 25 3.14 18.26 -6.61
N PRO A 26 2.74 19.22 -7.47
CA PRO A 26 1.90 18.94 -8.63
C PRO A 26 2.58 18.11 -9.71
N GLN A 27 3.89 17.85 -9.61
CA GLN A 27 4.69 17.22 -10.66
C GLN A 27 5.40 15.92 -10.25
N VAL A 28 5.22 15.45 -9.01
CA VAL A 28 5.93 14.27 -8.47
C VAL A 28 5.41 12.95 -9.06
N ALA A 29 4.13 12.90 -9.40
CA ALA A 29 3.46 11.68 -9.87
C ALA A 29 2.27 11.96 -10.81
N SER A 30 1.81 10.92 -11.49
CA SER A 30 0.55 10.97 -12.25
C SER A 30 -0.67 10.99 -11.34
N SER A 31 -0.60 10.28 -10.20
CA SER A 31 -1.61 10.30 -9.14
C SER A 31 -0.94 10.11 -7.79
N TYR A 32 -1.38 10.85 -6.77
CA TYR A 32 -0.98 10.60 -5.39
C TYR A 32 -2.04 11.09 -4.40
N LEU A 33 -1.96 10.59 -3.17
CA LEU A 33 -2.75 10.97 -2.02
C LEU A 33 -1.85 10.99 -0.76
N VAL A 34 -1.95 12.05 0.03
CA VAL A 34 -1.27 12.22 1.31
C VAL A 34 -2.31 12.41 2.39
N GLU A 35 -2.24 11.58 3.41
CA GLU A 35 -3.07 11.69 4.60
C GLU A 35 -2.20 11.96 5.83
N LEU A 36 -2.59 12.94 6.63
CA LEU A 36 -2.05 13.20 7.96
C LEU A 36 -3.07 12.75 8.99
N ASN A 37 -2.69 11.82 9.86
CA ASN A 37 -3.58 11.24 10.89
C ASN A 37 -4.89 10.64 10.34
N GLY A 38 -4.84 10.14 9.09
CA GLY A 38 -5.98 9.56 8.39
C GLY A 38 -6.86 10.59 7.68
N GLU A 39 -6.53 11.88 7.73
CA GLU A 39 -7.23 12.92 6.99
C GLU A 39 -6.43 13.33 5.75
N ALA A 40 -7.07 13.35 4.58
CA ALA A 40 -6.44 13.74 3.33
C ALA A 40 -6.08 15.24 3.35
N ILE A 41 -4.79 15.55 3.22
CA ILE A 41 -4.28 16.93 3.19
C ILE A 41 -3.84 17.38 1.80
N TRP A 42 -3.31 16.46 0.98
CA TRP A 42 -2.93 16.74 -0.41
C TRP A 42 -3.28 15.57 -1.31
N ALA A 43 -3.70 15.87 -2.54
CA ALA A 43 -3.98 14.85 -3.53
C ALA A 43 -3.84 15.41 -4.94
N LYS A 44 -3.39 14.56 -5.85
CA LYS A 44 -3.45 14.80 -7.29
C LYS A 44 -4.11 13.62 -7.98
N GLN A 45 -5.24 13.88 -8.64
CA GLN A 45 -6.03 12.88 -9.36
C GLN A 45 -6.19 11.56 -8.55
N PRO A 46 -6.68 11.61 -7.29
CA PRO A 46 -6.67 10.45 -6.40
C PRO A 46 -7.52 9.28 -6.91
N GLU A 47 -8.51 9.55 -7.77
CA GLU A 47 -9.39 8.56 -8.42
C GLU A 47 -8.88 8.04 -9.77
N ARG A 48 -7.71 8.50 -10.23
CA ARG A 48 -7.20 8.06 -11.52
C ARG A 48 -6.76 6.60 -11.47
N ARG A 49 -7.40 5.78 -12.31
CA ARG A 49 -7.05 4.37 -12.49
C ARG A 49 -5.67 4.23 -13.13
N LEU A 50 -4.76 3.58 -12.42
CA LEU A 50 -3.39 3.30 -12.86
C LEU A 50 -3.00 1.88 -12.44
N PRO A 51 -2.04 1.24 -13.14
CA PRO A 51 -1.52 -0.03 -12.68
C PRO A 51 -0.75 0.16 -11.36
N PRO A 52 -1.08 -0.58 -10.28
CA PRO A 52 -0.44 -0.44 -8.97
C PRO A 52 0.94 -1.12 -8.86
N ALA A 53 1.35 -1.91 -9.87
CA ALA A 53 2.49 -2.82 -9.77
C ALA A 53 2.43 -3.65 -8.47
N SER A 54 3.57 -3.91 -7.81
CA SER A 54 3.62 -4.70 -6.58
C SER A 54 2.91 -4.10 -5.36
N LEU A 55 2.29 -2.92 -5.43
CA LEU A 55 1.37 -2.47 -4.38
C LEU A 55 0.15 -3.41 -4.30
N THR A 56 -0.15 -4.14 -5.37
CA THR A 56 -1.11 -5.27 -5.37
C THR A 56 -0.87 -6.28 -4.24
N LYS A 57 0.39 -6.50 -3.85
CA LYS A 57 0.74 -7.43 -2.76
C LYS A 57 0.19 -6.98 -1.40
N LEU A 58 -0.25 -5.73 -1.25
CA LEU A 58 -0.97 -5.27 -0.07
C LEU A 58 -2.32 -6.02 0.07
N MET A 59 -3.05 -6.23 -1.02
CA MET A 59 -4.29 -7.01 -0.99
C MET A 59 -4.01 -8.47 -0.66
N THR A 60 -2.96 -9.04 -1.27
CA THR A 60 -2.51 -10.40 -0.96
C THR A 60 -2.15 -10.54 0.52
N ALA A 61 -1.39 -9.59 1.07
CA ALA A 61 -1.02 -9.56 2.48
C ALA A 61 -2.25 -9.46 3.39
N LEU A 62 -3.24 -8.62 3.05
CA LEU A 62 -4.46 -8.48 3.83
C LEU A 62 -5.23 -9.81 3.90
N LEU A 63 -5.44 -10.45 2.75
CA LEU A 63 -6.16 -11.72 2.68
C LEU A 63 -5.45 -12.84 3.46
N VAL A 64 -4.12 -12.89 3.39
CA VAL A 64 -3.31 -13.82 4.18
C VAL A 64 -3.48 -13.54 5.67
N LEU A 65 -3.32 -12.29 6.10
CA LEU A 65 -3.45 -11.89 7.52
C LEU A 65 -4.85 -12.10 8.10
N GLU A 66 -5.90 -12.11 7.26
CA GLU A 66 -7.28 -12.37 7.67
C GLU A 66 -7.62 -13.85 7.83
N ARG A 67 -6.84 -14.76 7.23
CA ARG A 67 -7.26 -16.16 7.04
C ARG A 67 -6.21 -17.22 7.34
N VAL A 68 -4.94 -16.86 7.33
CA VAL A 68 -3.80 -17.79 7.49
C VAL A 68 -3.13 -17.48 8.82
N GLN A 69 -2.91 -18.50 9.64
CA GLN A 69 -2.16 -18.32 10.86
C GLN A 69 -0.68 -18.13 10.54
N PRO A 70 0.06 -17.27 11.28
CA PRO A 70 1.48 -17.02 11.03
C PRO A 70 2.34 -18.28 10.96
N GLU A 71 1.98 -19.32 11.72
CA GLU A 71 2.70 -20.58 11.81
C GLU A 71 2.26 -21.66 10.81
N ASP A 72 1.26 -21.38 9.96
CA ASP A 72 0.81 -22.35 8.97
C ASP A 72 1.95 -22.77 8.04
N GLU A 73 2.02 -24.06 7.74
CA GLU A 73 3.01 -24.63 6.83
C GLU A 73 2.56 -24.41 5.38
N VAL A 74 3.39 -23.70 4.62
CA VAL A 74 3.17 -23.46 3.19
C VAL A 74 4.20 -24.23 2.39
N THR A 75 3.73 -25.18 1.58
CA THR A 75 4.55 -25.94 0.63
C THR A 75 4.61 -25.22 -0.71
N ILE A 76 5.82 -24.95 -1.18
CA ILE A 76 6.05 -24.28 -2.47
C ILE A 76 5.68 -25.23 -3.62
N ARG A 77 4.71 -24.83 -4.42
CA ARG A 77 4.27 -25.56 -5.63
C ARG A 77 5.11 -25.16 -6.84
N ALA A 78 5.08 -25.98 -7.89
CA ALA A 78 5.79 -25.69 -9.15
C ALA A 78 5.28 -24.40 -9.83
N THR A 79 4.00 -24.08 -9.69
CA THR A 79 3.38 -22.84 -10.17
C THR A 79 4.08 -21.59 -9.65
N ALA A 80 4.33 -21.52 -8.33
CA ALA A 80 4.97 -20.38 -7.69
C ALA A 80 6.41 -20.12 -8.18
N VAL A 81 7.15 -21.15 -8.61
CA VAL A 81 8.53 -20.98 -9.07
C VAL A 81 8.65 -20.51 -10.52
N HIS A 82 7.56 -20.59 -11.29
CA HIS A 82 7.47 -20.06 -12.66
C HIS A 82 7.19 -18.55 -12.72
N GLU A 83 6.99 -17.92 -11.56
CA GLU A 83 6.88 -16.47 -11.46
C GLU A 83 8.05 -15.74 -12.12
N THR A 84 7.84 -14.51 -12.57
CA THR A 84 8.89 -13.68 -13.20
C THR A 84 9.15 -12.41 -12.38
N GLY A 85 10.10 -11.58 -12.79
CA GLY A 85 10.43 -10.35 -12.07
C GLY A 85 11.13 -10.60 -10.73
N SER A 86 10.71 -9.87 -9.69
CA SER A 86 11.34 -9.96 -8.36
C SER A 86 11.04 -11.30 -7.70
N ARG A 87 12.07 -12.08 -7.38
CA ARG A 87 11.97 -13.40 -6.73
C ARG A 87 13.09 -13.59 -5.73
N ILE A 88 12.93 -14.55 -4.81
CA ILE A 88 14.01 -15.01 -3.92
C ILE A 88 14.52 -16.42 -4.28
N GLY A 89 13.91 -17.06 -5.29
CA GLY A 89 14.38 -18.33 -5.83
C GLY A 89 13.96 -19.54 -4.99
N LEU A 90 12.73 -19.49 -4.45
CA LEU A 90 12.11 -20.62 -3.75
C LEU A 90 12.09 -21.85 -4.66
N LYS A 91 12.18 -23.05 -4.08
CA LYS A 91 12.15 -24.29 -4.84
C LYS A 91 10.91 -25.14 -4.56
N PRO A 92 10.41 -25.89 -5.56
CA PRO A 92 9.26 -26.76 -5.35
C PRO A 92 9.54 -27.78 -4.24
N GLY A 93 8.54 -28.03 -3.40
CA GLY A 93 8.64 -28.95 -2.26
C GLY A 93 9.25 -28.34 -0.99
N GLU A 94 9.87 -27.16 -1.06
CA GLU A 94 10.28 -26.44 0.15
C GLU A 94 9.07 -26.05 0.98
N ARG A 95 9.28 -25.95 2.29
CA ARG A 95 8.22 -25.64 3.26
C ARG A 95 8.66 -24.49 4.15
N PHE A 96 7.76 -23.54 4.36
CA PHE A 96 8.00 -22.34 5.16
C PHE A 96 6.82 -22.05 6.07
N ARG A 97 7.02 -21.22 7.10
CA ARG A 97 5.91 -20.60 7.82
C ARG A 97 5.27 -19.52 6.95
N ALA A 98 3.95 -19.36 7.01
CA ALA A 98 3.24 -18.32 6.26
C ALA A 98 3.79 -16.91 6.53
N ARG A 99 4.15 -16.60 7.78
CA ARG A 99 4.77 -15.32 8.16
C ARG A 99 6.09 -15.02 7.42
N ASP A 100 6.86 -16.05 7.11
CA ASP A 100 8.15 -15.93 6.44
C ASP A 100 7.95 -15.59 4.96
N LEU A 101 7.03 -16.28 4.29
CA LEU A 101 6.67 -15.96 2.91
C LEU A 101 6.02 -14.57 2.80
N LEU A 102 5.22 -14.17 3.80
CA LEU A 102 4.66 -12.83 3.86
C LEU A 102 5.76 -11.77 3.96
N ALA A 103 6.77 -12.01 4.81
CA ALA A 103 7.94 -11.14 4.90
C ALA A 103 8.70 -11.05 3.57
N ALA A 104 8.93 -12.18 2.89
CA ALA A 104 9.57 -12.18 1.56
C ALA A 104 8.76 -11.41 0.51
N ALA A 105 7.43 -11.56 0.50
CA ALA A 105 6.54 -10.85 -0.40
C ALA A 105 6.54 -9.32 -0.15
N LEU A 106 6.67 -8.89 1.10
CA LEU A 106 6.64 -7.46 1.47
C LEU A 106 8.00 -6.77 1.33
N LEU A 107 9.09 -7.37 1.83
CA LEU A 107 10.43 -6.78 1.83
C LEU A 107 11.07 -6.85 0.43
N ASN A 108 11.27 -8.05 -0.09
CA ASN A 108 11.91 -8.28 -1.39
C ASN A 108 10.95 -8.10 -2.57
N SER A 109 9.66 -7.87 -2.31
CA SER A 109 8.63 -7.88 -3.36
C SER A 109 8.58 -9.20 -4.11
N ALA A 110 8.90 -10.32 -3.43
CA ALA A 110 9.09 -11.62 -4.04
C ALA A 110 7.77 -12.18 -4.60
N ASN A 111 7.73 -12.37 -5.92
CA ASN A 111 6.56 -12.86 -6.65
C ASN A 111 6.33 -14.36 -6.39
N ASP A 112 7.40 -15.15 -6.31
CA ASP A 112 7.36 -16.57 -5.93
C ASP A 112 6.75 -16.77 -4.54
N ALA A 113 7.15 -15.98 -3.53
CA ALA A 113 6.53 -16.03 -2.21
C ALA A 113 5.06 -15.55 -2.21
N CYS A 114 4.75 -14.49 -2.96
CA CYS A 114 3.41 -13.95 -3.12
C CYS A 114 2.44 -14.97 -3.76
N HIS A 115 2.87 -15.62 -4.85
CA HIS A 115 2.07 -16.65 -5.52
C HIS A 115 1.89 -17.88 -4.63
N ALA A 116 2.95 -18.31 -3.91
CA ALA A 116 2.83 -19.44 -2.98
C ALA A 116 1.78 -19.20 -1.89
N LEU A 117 1.67 -17.98 -1.37
CA LEU A 117 0.62 -17.60 -0.42
C LEU A 117 -0.78 -17.59 -1.05
N ALA A 118 -0.89 -17.12 -2.30
CA ALA A 118 -2.15 -17.16 -3.05
C ALA A 118 -2.63 -18.59 -3.30
N ASP A 119 -1.72 -19.46 -3.74
CA ASP A 119 -1.97 -20.89 -3.93
C ASP A 119 -2.35 -21.59 -2.62
N HIS A 120 -1.71 -21.22 -1.51
CA HIS A 120 -2.06 -21.77 -0.20
C HIS A 120 -3.48 -21.40 0.21
N LEU A 121 -3.91 -20.16 -0.03
CA LEU A 121 -5.21 -19.67 0.41
C LEU A 121 -6.39 -20.17 -0.46
N ASP A 122 -6.20 -20.24 -1.78
CA ASP A 122 -7.30 -20.49 -2.73
C ASP A 122 -7.03 -21.59 -3.76
N ASN A 123 -5.94 -22.34 -3.60
CA ASN A 123 -5.49 -23.44 -4.46
C ASN A 123 -5.07 -23.07 -5.89
N ASN A 124 -5.52 -21.94 -6.44
CA ASN A 124 -5.12 -21.42 -7.74
C ASN A 124 -5.32 -19.89 -7.83
N GLU A 125 -4.59 -19.25 -8.74
CA GLU A 125 -4.62 -17.78 -8.91
C GLU A 125 -6.00 -17.24 -9.31
N ALA A 126 -6.78 -17.95 -10.14
CA ALA A 126 -8.09 -17.46 -10.57
C ALA A 126 -9.07 -17.33 -9.38
N ALA A 127 -9.10 -18.34 -8.50
CA ALA A 127 -9.90 -18.30 -7.28
C ALA A 127 -9.40 -17.21 -6.31
N PHE A 128 -8.08 -17.04 -6.21
CA PHE A 128 -7.48 -15.99 -5.38
C PHE A 128 -7.83 -14.58 -5.89
N VAL A 129 -7.71 -14.33 -7.19
CA VAL A 129 -8.07 -13.06 -7.83
C VAL A 129 -9.56 -12.75 -7.64
N ALA A 130 -10.43 -13.76 -7.74
CA ALA A 130 -11.85 -13.58 -7.43
C ALA A 130 -12.06 -13.16 -5.96
N ARG A 131 -11.28 -13.70 -5.02
CA ARG A 131 -11.29 -13.28 -3.61
C ARG A 131 -10.78 -11.85 -3.43
N MET A 132 -9.68 -11.48 -4.10
CA MET A 132 -9.13 -10.12 -4.05
C MET A 132 -10.18 -9.09 -4.48
N ASN A 133 -10.88 -9.33 -5.59
CA ASN A 133 -11.90 -8.41 -6.09
C ASN A 133 -13.14 -8.35 -5.18
N ARG A 134 -13.59 -9.49 -4.62
CA ARG A 134 -14.66 -9.48 -3.59
C ARG A 134 -14.25 -8.67 -2.36
N ARG A 135 -12.99 -8.79 -1.92
CA ARG A 135 -12.48 -8.04 -0.76
C ARG A 135 -12.36 -6.56 -1.07
N ALA A 136 -11.88 -6.18 -2.26
CA ALA A 136 -11.84 -4.80 -2.73
C ALA A 136 -13.23 -4.15 -2.68
N GLN A 137 -14.24 -4.85 -3.22
CA GLN A 137 -15.64 -4.38 -3.17
C GLN A 137 -16.14 -4.22 -1.72
N ALA A 138 -15.86 -5.20 -0.86
CA ALA A 138 -16.26 -5.15 0.55
C ALA A 138 -15.57 -4.04 1.36
N LEU A 139 -14.39 -3.58 0.93
CA LEU A 139 -13.70 -2.44 1.52
C LEU A 139 -14.17 -1.09 0.95
N GLY A 140 -14.95 -1.09 -0.14
CA GLY A 140 -15.37 0.12 -0.84
C GLY A 140 -14.35 0.63 -1.87
N MET A 141 -13.41 -0.21 -2.32
CA MET A 141 -12.44 0.12 -3.37
C MET A 141 -13.11 0.08 -4.76
N GLN A 142 -13.91 1.10 -5.09
CA GLN A 142 -14.81 1.11 -6.25
C GLN A 142 -14.10 1.26 -7.60
N HIS A 143 -12.83 1.68 -7.59
CA HIS A 143 -12.04 1.94 -8.78
C HIS A 143 -10.82 1.00 -8.88
N THR A 144 -10.94 -0.21 -8.34
CA THR A 144 -9.92 -1.25 -8.33
C THR A 144 -10.37 -2.53 -9.00
N GLN A 145 -9.48 -3.11 -9.80
CA GLN A 145 -9.63 -4.44 -10.36
C GLN A 145 -8.29 -5.17 -10.36
N PHE A 146 -8.23 -6.31 -9.68
CA PHE A 146 -7.11 -7.21 -9.69
C PHE A 146 -7.32 -8.29 -10.75
N THR A 147 -6.24 -8.65 -11.43
CA THR A 147 -6.22 -9.72 -12.45
C THR A 147 -5.14 -10.77 -12.19
N ASN A 148 -4.26 -10.52 -11.22
CA ASN A 148 -3.21 -11.41 -10.74
C ASN A 148 -2.88 -11.06 -9.28
N ALA A 149 -2.21 -11.96 -8.58
CA ALA A 149 -1.94 -11.81 -7.13
C ALA A 149 -0.77 -10.85 -6.81
N CYS A 150 0.15 -10.66 -7.75
CA CYS A 150 1.47 -10.11 -7.45
C CYS A 150 1.78 -8.76 -8.13
N GLY A 151 0.88 -8.25 -8.97
CA GLY A 151 0.98 -6.92 -9.57
C GLY A 151 1.77 -6.89 -10.87
N HIS A 152 1.68 -7.95 -11.66
CA HIS A 152 2.23 -7.97 -13.02
C HIS A 152 1.40 -7.10 -13.95
N ASP A 153 2.06 -6.55 -14.97
CA ASP A 153 1.38 -5.80 -16.04
C ASP A 153 0.43 -6.71 -16.79
N GLN A 154 -0.86 -6.39 -16.72
CA GLN A 154 -1.92 -7.14 -17.39
C GLN A 154 -3.09 -6.20 -17.67
N ALA A 155 -3.73 -6.38 -18.82
CA ALA A 155 -4.93 -5.60 -19.16
C ALA A 155 -6.01 -5.76 -18.08
N GLY A 156 -6.62 -4.64 -17.70
CA GLY A 156 -7.64 -4.62 -16.63
C GLY A 156 -7.08 -4.69 -15.20
N HIS A 157 -5.76 -4.70 -15.00
CA HIS A 157 -5.15 -4.62 -13.67
C HIS A 157 -4.94 -3.16 -13.26
N TYR A 158 -5.74 -2.62 -12.35
CA TYR A 158 -5.64 -1.22 -11.93
C TYR A 158 -6.17 -0.99 -10.52
N SER A 159 -5.77 0.14 -9.95
CA SER A 159 -6.33 0.71 -8.72
C SER A 159 -6.19 2.25 -8.77
N THR A 160 -6.50 2.93 -7.68
CA THR A 160 -6.38 4.39 -7.54
C THR A 160 -5.60 4.73 -6.27
N ALA A 161 -5.13 5.97 -6.13
CA ALA A 161 -4.43 6.37 -4.91
C ALA A 161 -5.36 6.32 -3.70
N HIS A 162 -6.63 6.69 -3.87
CA HIS A 162 -7.66 6.58 -2.84
C HIS A 162 -7.95 5.12 -2.46
N ASP A 163 -8.25 4.25 -3.42
CA ASP A 163 -8.56 2.84 -3.11
C ASP A 163 -7.40 2.15 -2.39
N LEU A 164 -6.17 2.46 -2.77
CA LEU A 164 -4.98 1.93 -2.11
C LEU A 164 -4.77 2.52 -0.69
N SER A 165 -5.25 3.73 -0.39
CA SER A 165 -5.22 4.25 0.98
C SER A 165 -6.21 3.52 1.87
N ILE A 166 -7.42 3.22 1.36
CA ILE A 166 -8.40 2.36 2.05
C ILE A 166 -7.77 0.99 2.37
N LEU A 167 -7.11 0.38 1.38
CA LEU A 167 -6.42 -0.89 1.56
C LEU A 167 -5.28 -0.80 2.59
N ALA A 168 -4.48 0.27 2.56
CA ALA A 168 -3.42 0.49 3.53
C ALA A 168 -3.99 0.61 4.95
N HIS A 169 -5.08 1.33 5.17
CA HIS A 169 -5.76 1.40 6.47
C HIS A 169 -6.30 0.06 6.95
N ALA A 170 -6.89 -0.74 6.04
CA ALA A 170 -7.33 -2.08 6.38
C ALA A 170 -6.17 -2.95 6.88
N LEU A 171 -5.02 -2.85 6.20
CA LEU A 171 -3.78 -3.53 6.56
C LEU A 171 -3.17 -3.05 7.88
N LEU A 172 -3.16 -1.74 8.12
CA LEU A 172 -2.59 -1.12 9.32
C LEU A 172 -3.31 -1.54 10.62
N LYS A 173 -4.52 -2.10 10.52
CA LYS A 173 -5.23 -2.74 11.65
C LYS A 173 -4.59 -4.04 12.12
N HIS A 174 -3.64 -4.60 11.36
CA HIS A 174 -2.89 -5.81 11.73
C HIS A 174 -1.52 -5.42 12.32
N PRO A 175 -1.32 -5.48 13.64
CA PRO A 175 -0.13 -4.94 14.30
C PRO A 175 1.19 -5.61 13.85
N SER A 176 1.11 -6.87 13.45
CA SER A 176 2.27 -7.64 12.96
C SER A 176 2.84 -7.10 11.64
N LEU A 177 2.05 -6.36 10.86
CA LEU A 177 2.48 -5.81 9.57
C LEU A 177 3.68 -4.88 9.72
N LEU A 178 3.58 -3.89 10.62
CA LEU A 178 4.64 -2.90 10.80
C LEU A 178 5.92 -3.53 11.36
N GLY A 179 5.79 -4.56 12.19
CA GLY A 179 6.93 -5.35 12.67
C GLY A 179 7.70 -6.09 11.56
N VAL A 180 7.09 -6.25 10.38
CA VAL A 180 7.73 -6.78 9.17
C VAL A 180 8.22 -5.64 8.29
N THR A 181 7.35 -4.70 7.91
CA THR A 181 7.66 -3.68 6.88
C THR A 181 8.66 -2.62 7.34
N SER A 182 8.88 -2.47 8.65
CA SER A 182 9.89 -1.54 9.21
C SER A 182 11.30 -2.12 9.29
N ARG A 183 11.49 -3.42 8.97
CA ARG A 183 12.81 -4.05 9.01
C ARG A 183 13.61 -3.67 7.77
N THR A 184 14.89 -3.34 7.93
CA THR A 184 15.82 -3.13 6.81
C THR A 184 16.18 -4.44 6.12
N THR A 185 16.36 -5.50 6.91
CA THR A 185 16.68 -6.85 6.45
C THR A 185 15.93 -7.89 7.27
N ALA A 186 15.81 -9.09 6.72
CA ALA A 186 15.36 -10.27 7.44
C ALA A 186 16.03 -11.51 6.85
N GLN A 187 15.74 -12.68 7.42
CA GLN A 187 16.13 -13.95 6.83
C GLN A 187 15.01 -14.95 7.10
N ILE A 188 14.65 -15.71 6.07
CA ILE A 188 13.71 -16.82 6.21
C ILE A 188 14.43 -18.14 6.02
N VAL A 189 13.91 -19.20 6.63
CA VAL A 189 14.54 -20.52 6.64
C VAL A 189 13.48 -21.56 6.33
N THR A 190 13.84 -22.57 5.53
CA THR A 190 12.97 -23.73 5.31
C THR A 190 12.71 -24.45 6.64
N LEU A 191 11.56 -25.09 6.78
CA LEU A 191 11.19 -25.79 8.02
C LEU A 191 12.13 -26.96 8.38
N ASP A 192 12.81 -27.53 7.38
CA ASP A 192 13.86 -28.55 7.58
C ASP A 192 15.24 -27.96 7.97
N GLY A 193 15.34 -26.63 8.05
CA GLY A 193 16.55 -25.89 8.40
C GLY A 193 17.65 -25.87 7.33
N GLN A 194 17.43 -26.49 6.16
CA GLN A 194 18.49 -26.73 5.17
C GLN A 194 18.83 -25.50 4.33
N ARG A 195 17.87 -24.59 4.13
CA ARG A 195 18.05 -23.43 3.23
C ARG A 195 17.63 -22.14 3.91
N ARG A 196 18.45 -21.10 3.68
CA ARG A 196 18.28 -19.76 4.25
C ARG A 196 18.22 -18.76 3.11
N TYR A 197 17.27 -17.85 3.18
CA TYR A 197 17.06 -16.81 2.17
C TYR A 197 17.18 -15.44 2.85
N PRO A 198 18.25 -14.67 2.57
CA PRO A 198 18.34 -13.30 3.06
C PRO A 198 17.30 -12.44 2.35
N LEU A 199 16.68 -11.55 3.13
CA LEU A 199 15.69 -10.60 2.67
C LEU A 199 16.21 -9.19 2.88
N GLU A 200 15.96 -8.34 1.89
CA GLU A 200 16.29 -6.92 1.89
C GLU A 200 15.02 -6.14 1.60
N ASN A 201 14.77 -5.11 2.41
CA ASN A 201 13.63 -4.24 2.19
C ASN A 201 13.90 -3.32 0.99
N LYS A 202 13.09 -3.47 -0.06
CA LYS A 202 13.18 -2.63 -1.26
C LYS A 202 12.70 -1.19 -1.04
N ASN A 203 12.08 -0.90 0.10
CA ASN A 203 11.70 0.46 0.46
C ASN A 203 12.92 1.22 1.00
N ALA A 204 13.47 2.10 0.17
CA ALA A 204 14.67 2.86 0.49
C ALA A 204 14.47 3.87 1.63
N LEU A 205 13.23 4.17 2.03
CA LEU A 205 12.96 5.00 3.20
C LEU A 205 13.33 4.28 4.51
N ILE A 206 13.25 2.94 4.54
CA ILE A 206 13.46 2.16 5.76
C ILE A 206 14.93 2.17 6.16
N GLY A 207 15.20 2.66 7.37
CA GLY A 207 16.55 2.86 7.90
C GLY A 207 17.27 4.11 7.38
N ARG A 208 16.61 4.94 6.56
CA ARG A 208 17.18 6.18 6.01
C ARG A 208 16.35 7.43 6.28
N TYR A 209 15.04 7.28 6.37
CA TYR A 209 14.11 8.35 6.69
C TYR A 209 13.56 8.16 8.10
N ASP A 210 13.70 9.17 8.95
CA ASP A 210 13.26 9.11 10.33
C ASP A 210 11.74 8.95 10.43
N GLY A 211 11.31 7.98 11.24
CA GLY A 211 9.90 7.62 11.41
C GLY A 211 9.31 6.70 10.34
N ALA A 212 10.06 6.27 9.31
CA ALA A 212 9.54 5.37 8.27
C ALA A 212 9.26 3.95 8.80
N LEU A 213 8.06 3.44 8.54
CA LEU A 213 7.58 2.13 9.05
C LEU A 213 7.14 1.15 7.95
N GLY A 214 7.08 1.58 6.69
CA GLY A 214 6.65 0.75 5.57
C GLY A 214 6.13 1.58 4.40
N LEU A 215 5.24 1.08 3.56
CA LEU A 215 4.62 -0.25 3.54
C LEU A 215 5.09 -1.08 2.35
N LYS A 216 4.98 -0.55 1.12
CA LYS A 216 5.29 -1.33 -0.08
C LYS A 216 5.66 -0.48 -1.29
N THR A 217 6.60 -1.01 -2.06
CA THR A 217 7.11 -0.42 -3.31
C THR A 217 6.64 -1.24 -4.51
N GLY A 218 6.55 -0.62 -5.69
CA GLY A 218 6.19 -1.35 -6.92
C GLY A 218 6.75 -0.72 -8.18
N PHE A 219 7.17 -1.54 -9.13
CA PHE A 219 7.57 -1.07 -10.46
C PHE A 219 7.25 -2.11 -11.50
N THR A 220 6.70 -1.64 -12.61
CA THR A 220 6.62 -2.35 -13.88
C THR A 220 6.75 -1.31 -15.01
N PRO A 221 7.04 -1.72 -16.25
CA PRO A 221 7.06 -0.80 -17.38
C PRO A 221 5.79 0.04 -17.54
N ASN A 222 4.59 -0.55 -17.34
CA ASN A 222 3.33 0.20 -17.52
C ASN A 222 2.96 1.03 -16.28
N ALA A 223 3.28 0.55 -15.07
CA ALA A 223 2.95 1.28 -13.83
C ALA A 223 3.88 2.46 -13.55
N GLY A 224 5.14 2.38 -14.00
CA GLY A 224 6.18 3.27 -13.53
C GLY A 224 6.49 3.02 -12.04
N LYS A 225 7.00 4.05 -11.36
CA LYS A 225 7.42 3.95 -9.96
C LYS A 225 6.23 4.17 -9.02
N CYS A 226 5.80 3.13 -8.30
CA CYS A 226 4.72 3.22 -7.31
C CYS A 226 5.24 3.04 -5.86
N LEU A 227 4.58 3.68 -4.90
CA LEU A 227 4.93 3.63 -3.48
C LEU A 227 3.68 3.79 -2.60
N ALA A 228 3.56 2.93 -1.58
CA ALA A 228 2.76 3.17 -0.40
C ALA A 228 3.72 3.31 0.79
N ALA A 229 3.85 4.52 1.34
CA ALA A 229 4.73 4.84 2.45
C ALA A 229 3.92 5.19 3.70
N TYR A 230 4.34 4.68 4.85
CA TYR A 230 3.75 5.01 6.14
C TYR A 230 4.85 5.41 7.10
N ALA A 231 4.69 6.56 7.74
CA ALA A 231 5.66 7.10 8.70
C ALA A 231 4.95 7.64 9.95
N ARG A 232 5.68 7.69 11.07
CA ARG A 232 5.21 8.25 12.34
C ARG A 232 6.30 9.11 13.00
N ARG A 233 5.92 10.30 13.46
CA ARG A 233 6.75 11.18 14.31
C ARG A 233 5.89 11.70 15.45
N GLY A 234 6.25 11.35 16.69
CA GLY A 234 5.38 11.57 17.85
C GLY A 234 4.02 10.91 17.67
N ASP A 235 2.95 11.67 17.92
CA ASP A 235 1.57 11.21 17.75
C ASP A 235 1.08 11.32 16.30
N ASN A 236 1.84 12.00 15.42
CA ASN A 236 1.46 12.21 14.04
C ASN A 236 1.87 11.05 13.14
N THR A 237 0.98 10.68 12.23
CA THR A 237 1.22 9.65 11.23
C THR A 237 0.92 10.18 9.83
N VAL A 238 1.73 9.78 8.86
CA VAL A 238 1.54 10.16 7.47
C VAL A 238 1.47 8.91 6.60
N LEU A 239 0.43 8.82 5.78
CA LEU A 239 0.28 7.83 4.72
C LEU A 239 0.42 8.54 3.37
N LEU A 240 1.34 8.07 2.54
CA LEU A 240 1.52 8.51 1.16
C LEU A 240 1.25 7.34 0.22
N ILE A 241 0.30 7.51 -0.69
CA ILE A 241 0.12 6.66 -1.86
C ILE A 241 0.56 7.44 -3.09
N LEU A 242 1.49 6.89 -3.86
CA LEU A 242 2.09 7.51 -5.04
C LEU A 242 2.12 6.52 -6.20
N LEU A 243 1.51 6.89 -7.33
CA LEU A 243 1.38 6.07 -8.53
C LEU A 243 2.01 6.76 -9.73
N HIS A 244 2.87 6.02 -10.44
CA HIS A 244 3.63 6.52 -11.58
C HIS A 244 4.41 7.81 -11.23
N GLY A 245 5.28 7.71 -10.23
CA GLY A 245 6.15 8.79 -9.78
C GLY A 245 7.42 8.92 -10.60
N LYS A 246 8.04 10.11 -10.53
CA LYS A 246 9.32 10.41 -11.19
C LYS A 246 10.50 9.99 -10.32
N ASP A 247 10.61 10.56 -9.12
CA ASP A 247 11.69 10.26 -8.18
C ASP A 247 11.14 9.88 -6.81
N ARG A 248 10.44 8.74 -6.77
CA ARG A 248 9.61 8.29 -5.64
C ARG A 248 10.26 8.36 -4.25
N TRP A 249 11.60 8.35 -4.15
CA TRP A 249 12.28 8.36 -2.86
C TRP A 249 12.50 9.77 -2.35
N TRP A 250 13.08 10.63 -3.18
CA TRP A 250 13.28 12.04 -2.85
C TRP A 250 11.92 12.75 -2.75
N ASP A 251 11.04 12.54 -3.73
CA ASP A 251 9.68 13.08 -3.70
C ASP A 251 8.94 12.66 -2.42
N ALA A 252 9.05 11.38 -2.01
CA ALA A 252 8.40 10.92 -0.79
C ALA A 252 9.00 11.52 0.47
N ALA A 253 10.32 11.66 0.56
CA ALA A 253 10.96 12.30 1.71
C ALA A 253 10.47 13.74 1.89
N ASP A 254 10.49 14.53 0.80
CA ASP A 254 10.04 15.93 0.81
C ASP A 254 8.54 16.05 1.18
N ILE A 255 7.70 15.17 0.63
CA ILE A 255 6.26 15.12 0.95
C ILE A 255 6.03 14.79 2.42
N LEU A 256 6.72 13.79 2.94
CA LEU A 256 6.58 13.36 4.33
C LEU A 256 7.06 14.45 5.29
N ASP A 257 8.18 15.11 5.00
CA ASP A 257 8.69 16.21 5.82
C ASP A 257 7.70 17.38 5.86
N LEU A 258 7.17 17.79 4.70
CA LEU A 258 6.17 18.85 4.64
C LEU A 258 4.88 18.47 5.38
N ALA A 259 4.44 17.21 5.28
CA ALA A 259 3.25 16.72 5.98
C ALA A 259 3.42 16.74 7.50
N PHE A 260 4.58 16.35 8.02
CA PHE A 260 4.88 16.44 9.45
C PHE A 260 5.02 17.90 9.92
N ASP A 261 5.57 18.77 9.09
CA ASP A 261 5.65 20.19 9.37
C ASP A 261 4.27 20.85 9.43
N HIS A 262 3.34 20.43 8.58
CA HIS A 262 1.93 20.85 8.58
C HIS A 262 1.19 20.44 9.87
N ALA A 263 1.63 19.36 10.53
CA ALA A 263 1.03 18.87 11.77
C ALA A 263 1.41 19.68 13.01
N ARG A 264 2.40 20.58 12.90
CA ARG A 264 2.83 21.41 14.03
C ARG A 264 1.81 22.54 14.27
N PRO A 265 1.46 22.84 15.54
CA PRO A 265 0.65 24.02 15.85
C PRO A 265 1.28 25.27 15.24
N ALA A 266 0.47 26.17 14.70
CA ALA A 266 0.95 27.49 14.30
C ALA A 266 1.57 28.19 15.54
N PRO A 267 2.70 28.90 15.37
CA PRO A 267 3.37 29.60 16.47
C PRO A 267 2.48 30.66 17.12
#